data_AF-A0A3D2UYL8-F1
#
_entry.id   AF-A0A3D2UYL8-F1
#
_cell.length_a   1.000
_cell.length_b   1.000
_cell.length_c   1.000
_cell.angle_alpha   90.00
_cell.angle_beta   90.00
_cell.angle_gamma   90.00
#
_symmetry.space_group_name_H-M   'P 1'
#
loop_
_entity.id
_entity.type
_entity.pdbx_description
1 polymer ?
#
loop_
_entity_poly.entity_id
_entity_poly.type
_entity_poly.pdbx_seq_one_letter_code
_entity_poly.pdbx_strand_id
1 'polypeptide(L)'
;MNLPPTIETDEVICQCYQVNESTIRSTIAAEKLNDIDSVTEACEAGGGCHSCHILIQLFIDQHQEKTTAMEDLVHDHAQKVKKKGILSRFFKKFH
;
A
#
# COMPACT_ATOMS: atom_id res chain seq x y z
N MET A 1 30.81 -13.51 -3.65
CA MET A 1 30.13 -13.50 -4.97
C MET A 1 29.66 -12.09 -5.21
N ASN A 2 30.01 -11.50 -6.36
CA ASN A 2 29.56 -10.15 -6.70
C ASN A 2 28.20 -10.29 -7.39
N LEU A 3 27.13 -9.80 -6.76
CA LEU A 3 25.79 -9.80 -7.33
C LEU A 3 25.76 -8.69 -8.41
N PRO A 4 25.34 -8.98 -9.66
CA PRO A 4 25.20 -7.95 -10.68
C PRO A 4 24.17 -6.90 -10.24
N PRO A 5 24.32 -5.63 -10.65
CA PRO A 5 23.35 -4.60 -10.34
C PRO A 5 21.98 -5.00 -10.91
N THR A 6 20.96 -4.99 -10.07
CA THR A 6 19.57 -5.22 -10.47
C THR A 6 19.11 -4.00 -11.27
N ILE A 7 19.05 -4.14 -12.60
CA ILE A 7 18.36 -3.16 -13.44
C ILE A 7 16.88 -3.34 -13.16
N GLU A 8 16.26 -2.37 -12.48
CA GLU A 8 14.81 -2.34 -12.29
C GLU A 8 14.16 -2.01 -13.64
N THR A 9 13.82 -3.04 -14.41
CA THR A 9 13.02 -2.91 -15.63
C THR A 9 11.55 -2.89 -15.26
N ASP A 10 10.82 -1.85 -15.69
CA ASP A 10 9.37 -1.77 -15.51
C ASP A 10 8.68 -2.77 -16.46
N GLU A 11 8.14 -3.85 -15.89
CA GLU A 11 7.60 -4.98 -16.62
C GLU A 11 6.17 -4.71 -17.14
N VAL A 12 5.88 -5.13 -18.37
CA VAL A 12 4.52 -5.12 -18.93
C VAL A 12 3.71 -6.26 -18.29
N ILE A 13 2.73 -5.90 -17.47
CA ILE A 13 1.87 -6.85 -16.76
C ILE A 13 0.63 -7.20 -17.60
N CYS A 14 0.00 -6.20 -18.22
CA CYS A 14 -1.14 -6.44 -19.11
C CYS A 14 -0.70 -6.38 -20.58
N GLN A 15 -0.47 -7.54 -21.19
CA GLN A 15 -0.04 -7.65 -22.59
C GLN A 15 -1.12 -7.25 -23.62
N CYS A 16 -2.40 -7.19 -23.22
CA CYS A 16 -3.47 -6.77 -24.12
C CYS A 16 -3.44 -5.25 -24.38
N TYR A 17 -3.22 -4.47 -23.32
CA TYR A 17 -3.28 -3.01 -23.32
C TYR A 17 -1.91 -2.37 -23.09
N GLN A 18 -0.84 -3.17 -23.01
CA GLN A 18 0.54 -2.73 -22.79
C GLN A 18 0.69 -1.87 -21.54
N VAL A 19 0.09 -2.32 -20.42
CA VAL A 19 0.15 -1.62 -19.13
C VAL A 19 1.22 -2.23 -18.24
N ASN A 20 2.11 -1.38 -17.72
CA ASN A 20 3.22 -1.77 -16.87
C ASN A 20 2.86 -1.90 -15.39
N GLU A 21 3.69 -2.61 -14.63
CA GLU A 21 3.56 -2.76 -13.18
C GLU A 21 3.52 -1.41 -12.47
N SER A 22 4.42 -0.49 -12.83
CA SER A 22 4.50 0.84 -12.19
C SER A 22 3.20 1.62 -12.32
N THR A 23 2.54 1.55 -13.49
CA THR A 23 1.26 2.19 -13.76
C THR A 23 0.17 1.58 -12.89
N ILE A 24 -0.01 0.26 -12.91
CA ILE A 24 -1.06 -0.43 -12.14
C ILE A 24 -0.93 -0.11 -10.64
N ARG A 25 0.29 -0.23 -10.09
CA ARG A 25 0.54 0.06 -8.67
C ARG A 25 0.30 1.51 -8.31
N SER A 26 0.72 2.45 -9.17
CA SER A 26 0.54 3.88 -8.94
C SER A 26 -0.95 4.25 -8.96
N THR A 27 -1.72 3.69 -9.90
CA THR A 27 -3.17 3.90 -9.99
C THR A 27 -3.91 3.34 -8.77
N ILE A 28 -3.60 2.10 -8.36
CA ILE A 28 -4.14 1.50 -7.13
C ILE A 28 -3.90 2.41 -5.93
N ALA A 29 -2.67 2.92 -5.76
CA ALA A 29 -2.31 3.74 -4.62
C ALA A 29 -2.90 5.16 -4.66
N ALA A 30 -2.96 5.79 -5.84
CA ALA A 30 -3.46 7.14 -6.01
C ALA A 30 -4.97 7.23 -5.72
N GLU A 31 -5.72 6.22 -6.14
CA GLU A 31 -7.18 6.20 -6.06
C GLU A 31 -7.73 5.27 -4.97
N LYS A 32 -6.85 4.53 -4.28
CA LYS A 32 -7.18 3.55 -3.23
C LYS A 32 -8.09 2.43 -3.75
N LEU A 33 -7.80 1.94 -4.93
CA LEU A 33 -8.60 0.91 -5.59
C LEU A 33 -8.48 -0.42 -4.84
N ASN A 34 -9.59 -1.14 -4.72
CA ASN A 34 -9.69 -2.36 -3.93
C ASN A 34 -10.28 -3.56 -4.68
N ASP A 35 -10.52 -3.42 -5.99
CA ASP A 35 -11.04 -4.47 -6.86
C ASP A 35 -10.52 -4.30 -8.30
N ILE A 36 -10.57 -5.38 -9.08
CA ILE A 36 -10.02 -5.44 -10.44
C ILE A 36 -10.82 -4.60 -11.44
N ASP A 37 -12.14 -4.49 -11.26
CA ASP A 37 -13.00 -3.73 -12.18
C ASP A 37 -12.65 -2.25 -12.09
N SER A 38 -12.46 -1.73 -10.87
CA SER A 38 -11.98 -0.37 -10.63
C SER A 38 -10.58 -0.13 -11.22
N VAL A 39 -9.66 -1.10 -11.11
CA VAL A 39 -8.33 -1.00 -11.76
C VAL A 39 -8.46 -0.96 -13.29
N THR A 40 -9.37 -1.76 -13.83
CA THR A 40 -9.63 -1.81 -15.27
C THR A 40 -10.21 -0.48 -15.76
N GLU A 41 -11.17 0.11 -15.05
CA GLU A 41 -11.72 1.43 -15.40
C GLU A 41 -10.65 2.52 -15.35
N ALA A 42 -9.73 2.47 -14.39
CA ALA A 42 -8.74 3.50 -14.18
C ALA A 42 -7.53 3.44 -15.13
N CYS A 43 -7.14 2.25 -15.62
CA CYS A 43 -5.95 2.11 -16.46
C CYS A 43 -6.03 1.02 -17.55
N GLU A 44 -7.21 0.51 -17.86
CA GLU A 44 -7.51 -0.54 -18.85
C GLU A 44 -6.91 -1.94 -18.55
N ALA A 45 -5.96 -2.03 -17.62
CA ALA A 45 -5.33 -3.29 -17.23
C ALA A 45 -6.37 -4.25 -16.65
N GLY A 46 -6.49 -5.41 -17.29
CA GLY A 46 -7.46 -6.43 -16.89
C GLY A 46 -8.71 -6.51 -17.77
N GLY A 47 -8.95 -5.58 -18.69
CA GLY A 47 -10.16 -5.59 -19.56
C GLY A 47 -10.13 -6.59 -20.73
N GLY A 48 -9.05 -7.35 -20.89
CA GLY A 48 -8.74 -8.13 -22.09
C GLY A 48 -8.92 -9.64 -21.90
N CYS A 49 -7.82 -10.40 -22.04
CA CYS A 49 -7.85 -11.86 -21.86
C CYS A 49 -7.84 -12.32 -20.38
N HIS A 50 -7.78 -11.37 -19.45
CA HIS A 50 -7.78 -11.56 -17.99
C HIS A 50 -6.58 -12.36 -17.42
N SER A 51 -5.55 -12.68 -18.21
CA SER A 51 -4.38 -13.42 -17.74
C SER A 51 -3.58 -12.69 -16.66
N CYS A 52 -3.67 -11.35 -16.60
CA CYS A 52 -3.00 -10.52 -15.60
C CYS A 52 -3.79 -10.35 -14.30
N HIS A 53 -5.04 -10.84 -14.20
CA HIS A 53 -5.90 -10.62 -13.03
C HIS A 53 -5.27 -11.10 -11.71
N ILE A 54 -4.55 -12.23 -11.72
CA ILE A 54 -3.86 -12.75 -10.53
C ILE A 54 -2.80 -11.76 -10.03
N LEU A 55 -2.04 -11.14 -10.94
CA LEU A 55 -1.02 -10.15 -10.58
C LEU A 55 -1.65 -8.84 -10.10
N ILE A 56 -2.73 -8.39 -10.76
CA ILE A 56 -3.50 -7.22 -10.32
C ILE A 56 -4.03 -7.42 -8.90
N GLN A 57 -4.64 -8.58 -8.61
CA GLN A 57 -5.13 -8.89 -7.27
C GLN A 57 -4.01 -8.87 -6.23
N LEU A 58 -2.86 -9.46 -6.55
CA LEU A 58 -1.69 -9.41 -5.67
C LEU A 58 -1.25 -7.97 -5.37
N PHE A 59 -1.29 -7.06 -6.34
CA PHE A 59 -0.94 -5.66 -6.13
C PHE A 59 -1.94 -4.91 -5.25
N ILE A 60 -3.23 -5.22 -5.39
CA ILE A 60 -4.30 -4.71 -4.52
C ILE A 60 -4.07 -5.18 -3.09
N ASP A 61 -3.88 -6.49 -2.88
CA ASP A 61 -3.69 -7.08 -1.55
C ASP A 61 -2.45 -6.49 -0.86
N GLN A 62 -1.33 -6.37 -1.59
CA GLN A 62 -0.11 -5.72 -1.09
C GLN A 62 -0.32 -4.26 -0.70
N HIS A 63 -1.20 -3.53 -1.39
CA HIS A 63 -1.52 -2.15 -1.05
C HIS A 63 -2.34 -2.06 0.24
N GLN A 64 -3.28 -2.99 0.45
CA GLN A 64 -4.11 -3.08 1.64
C GLN A 64 -3.31 -3.50 2.88
N GLU A 65 -2.42 -4.49 2.77
CA GLU A 65 -1.52 -4.91 3.85
C GLU A 65 -0.63 -3.75 4.32
N LYS A 66 -0.08 -2.98 3.37
CA LYS A 66 0.73 -1.78 3.71
C LYS A 66 -0.09 -0.72 4.45
N THR A 67 -1.35 -0.55 4.07
CA THR A 67 -2.24 0.44 4.69
C THR A 67 -2.58 0.05 6.12
N THR A 68 -3.00 -1.20 6.34
CA THR A 68 -3.38 -1.73 7.66
C THR A 68 -2.20 -1.75 8.64
N ALA A 69 -1.02 -2.20 8.21
CA ALA A 69 0.17 -2.21 9.06
C ALA A 69 0.58 -0.81 9.53
N MET A 70 0.44 0.21 8.67
CA MET A 70 0.76 1.60 9.03
C MET A 70 -0.27 2.17 10.00
N GLU A 71 -1.56 1.89 9.81
CA GLU A 71 -2.62 2.33 10.71
C GLU A 71 -2.44 1.77 12.13
N ASP A 72 -2.11 0.48 12.25
CA ASP A 72 -1.85 -0.17 13.55
C ASP A 72 -0.68 0.50 14.29
N LEU A 73 0.42 0.80 13.58
CA LEU A 73 1.59 1.46 14.17
C LEU A 73 1.29 2.90 14.63
N VAL A 74 0.44 3.63 13.90
CA VAL A 74 0.04 5.01 14.27
C VAL A 74 -0.85 5.00 15.51
N HIS A 75 -1.77 4.04 15.63
CA HIS A 75 -2.67 3.93 16.79
C HIS A 75 -1.91 3.62 18.09
N ASP A 76 -0.92 2.73 18.04
CA ASP A 76 -0.10 2.38 19.20
C ASP A 76 0.72 3.56 19.73
N HIS A 77 1.21 4.43 18.85
CA HIS A 77 1.97 5.60 19.26
C HIS A 77 1.09 6.70 19.88
N ALA A 78 -0.15 6.88 19.40
CA ALA A 78 -1.09 7.86 19.92
C ALA A 78 -1.56 7.56 21.35
N GLN A 79 -1.66 6.28 21.74
CA GLN A 79 -2.05 5.89 23.10
C GLN A 79 -0.96 6.14 24.15
N LYS A 80 0.33 6.15 23.77
CA LYS A 80 1.45 6.35 24.70
C LYS A 80 1.68 7.82 25.07
N VAL A 81 1.29 8.77 24.21
CA VAL A 81 1.46 10.22 24.46
C VAL A 81 0.50 10.74 25.55
N LYS A 82 -0.73 10.21 25.65
CA LYS A 82 -1.73 10.67 26.64
C LYS A 82 -1.38 10.33 28.10
N LYS A 83 -0.50 9.37 28.36
CA LYS A 83 -0.10 8.98 29.73
C LYS A 83 0.99 9.84 30.35
N LYS A 84 1.71 10.66 29.57
CA LYS A 84 2.83 11.47 30.08
C LYS A 84 2.42 12.85 30.63
N GLY A 85 1.21 13.31 30.36
CA GLY A 85 0.73 14.65 30.76
C GLY A 85 -0.26 14.71 31.94
N ILE A 86 -0.92 13.60 32.30
CA ILE A 86 -1.99 13.60 33.32
C ILE A 86 -1.44 13.45 34.75
N LEU A 87 -0.23 12.92 34.92
CA LEU A 87 0.37 12.70 36.25
C LEU A 87 1.37 13.77 36.69
N SER A 88 1.69 14.77 35.86
CA SER A 88 2.60 15.86 36.27
C SER A 88 1.99 16.78 37.33
N ARG A 89 0.66 16.79 37.49
CA ARG A 89 -0.06 17.61 38.46
C ARG A 89 -0.37 16.92 39.79
N PHE A 90 -0.21 15.59 39.87
CA PHE A 90 -0.60 14.82 41.04
C PHE A 90 0.53 14.70 42.09
N PHE A 91 1.79 14.91 41.70
CA PHE A 91 2.97 14.74 42.59
C PHE A 91 3.49 16.02 43.27
N LYS A 92 2.81 17.18 43.11
CA LYS A 92 3.22 18.45 43.76
C LYS A 92 2.30 18.89 44.93
N LYS A 93 1.43 18.01 45.44
CA LYS A 93 0.49 18.32 46.54
C LYS A 93 0.60 17.39 47.76
N PHE A 94 1.74 16.73 47.95
CA PHE A 94 2.07 16.08 49.22
C PHE A 94 3.40 16.65 49.73
N HIS A 95 3.28 17.81 50.36
CA HIS A 95 4.20 18.31 51.38
C HIS A 95 3.47 18.20 52.72
#